data_AF-A0A6M0AU12-F1
#
_entry.id   AF-A0A6M0AU12-F1
#
_cell.length_a   1.000
_cell.length_b   1.000
_cell.length_c   1.000
_cell.angle_alpha   90.00
_cell.angle_beta   90.00
_cell.angle_gamma   90.00
#
_symmetry.space_group_name_H-M   'P 1'
#
loop_
_entity.id
_entity.type
_entity.pdbx_description
1 polymer ?
#
loop_
_entity_poly.entity_id
_entity_poly.type
_entity_poly.pdbx_seq_one_letter_code
_entity_poly.pdbx_strand_id
1 'polypeptide(L)'
;MNSPRFLILQLLMTTVVACSSTSTSTQAPAAPIVQKSSSEESPQIAQAPTQTNALLTKTLIDTKPLTPQPIKITLKDLPQPFATTSASRPPNVVAVPSNPSLKVPAGFQVNVFADGLDRPRWLALTPTGDILVTETRANRIRLLRDRNGDGVADVKKT
;
A
#
# COMPACT_ATOMS: atom_id res chain seq x y z
N MET A 1 -27.87 52.42 52.85
CA MET A 1 -27.17 53.58 52.24
C MET A 1 -26.88 53.31 50.77
N ASN A 2 -27.18 54.29 49.93
CA ASN A 2 -26.48 54.74 48.72
C ASN A 2 -25.89 53.70 47.73
N SER A 3 -26.55 53.57 46.58
CA SER A 3 -25.91 53.55 45.24
C SER A 3 -26.08 54.95 44.62
N PRO A 4 -25.27 55.42 43.63
CA PRO A 4 -25.75 55.32 42.24
C PRO A 4 -24.71 55.32 41.06
N ARG A 5 -25.05 54.55 40.01
CA ARG A 5 -25.05 54.87 38.54
C ARG A 5 -23.80 55.36 37.77
N PHE A 6 -23.44 54.59 36.73
CA PHE A 6 -23.18 55.00 35.32
C PHE A 6 -23.05 53.70 34.45
N LEU A 7 -23.79 53.36 33.37
CA LEU A 7 -24.92 53.90 32.58
C LEU A 7 -24.56 54.65 31.27
N ILE A 8 -25.29 54.35 30.15
CA ILE A 8 -25.30 55.02 28.81
C ILE A 8 -24.02 54.76 27.95
N LEU A 9 -24.03 54.32 26.66
CA LEU A 9 -25.12 53.95 25.70
C LEU A 9 -24.68 52.88 24.64
N GLN A 10 -25.65 52.48 23.80
CA GLN A 10 -25.61 51.71 22.53
C GLN A 10 -24.52 52.18 21.50
N LEU A 11 -24.18 51.49 20.39
CA LEU A 11 -25.05 50.80 19.40
C LEU A 11 -24.31 49.82 18.44
N LEU A 12 -25.10 49.02 17.71
CA LEU A 12 -24.79 48.06 16.63
C LEU A 12 -23.72 48.47 15.59
N MET A 13 -23.04 47.45 15.01
CA MET A 13 -23.27 47.10 13.59
C MET A 13 -23.03 45.61 13.29
N THR A 14 -23.79 45.06 12.35
CA THR A 14 -23.77 43.65 11.95
C THR A 14 -23.73 43.50 10.44
N THR A 15 -22.86 42.63 9.90
CA THR A 15 -22.99 42.09 8.54
C THR A 15 -22.71 40.60 8.54
N VAL A 16 -23.62 39.84 7.93
CA VAL A 16 -23.46 38.41 7.62
C VAL A 16 -23.20 38.30 6.12
N VAL A 17 -22.21 37.50 5.71
CA VAL A 17 -22.01 37.13 4.31
C VAL A 17 -22.00 35.61 4.22
N ALA A 18 -23.07 35.06 3.67
CA ALA A 18 -23.19 33.65 3.31
C ALA A 18 -23.88 33.57 1.94
N CYS A 19 -23.12 33.19 0.91
CA CYS A 19 -23.64 32.94 -0.44
C CYS A 19 -23.22 31.54 -0.89
N SER A 20 -24.14 30.59 -0.78
CA SER A 20 -24.00 29.22 -1.29
C SER A 20 -24.65 29.11 -2.67
N SER A 21 -23.93 28.55 -3.66
CA SER A 21 -24.44 28.35 -5.02
C SER A 21 -24.13 26.94 -5.55
N THR A 22 -24.81 25.93 -5.01
CA THR A 22 -24.78 24.56 -5.53
C THR A 22 -25.70 24.44 -6.76
N SER A 23 -25.12 24.42 -7.96
CA SER A 23 -25.86 24.25 -9.22
C SER A 23 -25.80 22.81 -9.75
N THR A 24 -26.57 21.91 -9.13
CA THR A 24 -26.86 20.59 -9.73
C THR A 24 -27.91 20.75 -10.82
N SER A 25 -27.53 20.57 -12.08
CA SER A 25 -28.47 20.43 -13.20
C SER A 25 -28.47 18.97 -13.68
N THR A 26 -29.62 18.31 -13.58
CA THR A 26 -29.82 16.96 -14.13
C THR A 26 -30.51 17.08 -15.49
N GLN A 27 -29.78 16.82 -16.57
CA GLN A 27 -30.41 16.62 -17.89
C GLN A 27 -29.70 15.54 -18.70
N ALA A 28 -30.53 14.67 -19.28
CA ALA A 28 -30.21 13.65 -20.28
C ALA A 28 -31.41 13.56 -21.24
N PRO A 29 -31.34 12.84 -22.39
CA PRO A 29 -30.17 12.20 -23.00
C PRO A 29 -29.86 12.74 -24.42
N ALA A 30 -28.68 12.42 -24.97
CA ALA A 30 -28.37 12.56 -26.40
C ALA A 30 -27.38 11.48 -26.87
N ALA A 31 -27.44 11.13 -28.16
CA ALA A 31 -26.68 10.05 -28.79
C ALA A 31 -25.28 10.51 -29.28
N PRO A 32 -24.39 9.61 -29.75
CA PRO A 32 -22.95 9.89 -29.79
C PRO A 32 -22.50 10.75 -30.97
N ILE A 33 -21.49 11.60 -30.73
CA ILE A 33 -20.64 12.17 -31.77
C ILE A 33 -19.39 11.29 -31.91
N VAL A 34 -19.26 10.62 -33.06
CA VAL A 34 -18.04 9.91 -33.43
C VAL A 34 -17.17 10.86 -34.25
N GLN A 35 -15.99 11.21 -33.73
CA GLN A 35 -14.87 11.66 -34.57
C GLN A 35 -13.60 10.88 -34.20
N LYS A 36 -12.82 10.56 -35.23
CA LYS A 36 -11.75 9.57 -35.22
C LYS A 36 -10.51 10.13 -35.93
N SER A 37 -9.49 10.47 -35.16
CA SER A 37 -8.09 10.53 -35.57
C SER A 37 -7.23 10.51 -34.31
N SER A 38 -6.26 9.61 -34.07
CA SER A 38 -5.26 8.92 -34.92
C SER A 38 -3.98 9.73 -35.16
N SER A 39 -3.16 9.82 -34.12
CA SER A 39 -1.70 9.95 -34.22
C SER A 39 -1.09 8.97 -33.21
N GLU A 40 -0.35 7.96 -33.70
CA GLU A 40 0.39 7.02 -32.86
C GLU A 40 1.86 7.43 -32.85
N GLU A 41 2.44 7.63 -31.67
CA GLU A 41 3.88 7.89 -31.53
C GLU A 41 4.50 6.88 -30.55
N SER A 42 5.39 6.03 -31.08
CA SER A 42 5.95 4.88 -30.38
C SER A 42 7.26 5.22 -29.67
N PRO A 43 7.35 5.03 -28.34
CA PRO A 43 8.63 5.13 -27.64
C PRO A 43 9.63 4.09 -28.15
N GLN A 44 10.79 4.54 -28.63
CA GLN A 44 11.85 3.65 -29.09
C GLN A 44 12.53 2.95 -27.90
N ILE A 45 12.86 1.66 -28.06
CA ILE A 45 13.55 0.88 -27.02
C ILE A 45 15.03 1.28 -26.97
N ALA A 46 15.40 2.03 -25.93
CA ALA A 46 16.80 2.24 -25.57
C ALA A 46 17.41 0.96 -24.98
N GLN A 47 18.63 0.61 -25.40
CA GLN A 47 19.33 -0.59 -24.96
C GLN A 47 20.00 -0.35 -23.58
N ALA A 48 19.82 -1.27 -22.64
CA ALA A 48 20.39 -1.14 -21.29
C ALA A 48 21.89 -1.52 -21.26
N PRO A 49 22.75 -0.79 -20.52
CA PRO A 49 24.19 -1.05 -20.47
C PRO A 49 24.55 -2.28 -19.61
N THR A 50 25.36 -3.16 -20.16
CA THR A 50 25.68 -4.49 -19.62
C THR A 50 26.72 -4.48 -18.48
N GLN A 51 26.38 -3.96 -17.28
CA GLN A 51 27.29 -4.00 -16.11
C GLN A 51 26.67 -4.41 -14.76
N THR A 52 25.35 -4.68 -14.68
CA THR A 52 24.63 -4.83 -13.39
C THR A 52 24.80 -6.20 -12.69
N ASN A 53 25.22 -7.24 -13.40
CA ASN A 53 25.01 -8.64 -12.96
C ASN A 53 25.90 -9.13 -11.79
N ALA A 54 26.87 -8.33 -11.32
CA ALA A 54 27.87 -8.79 -10.35
C ALA A 54 27.50 -8.56 -8.87
N LEU A 55 26.61 -7.62 -8.55
CA LEU A 55 26.21 -7.33 -7.15
C LEU A 55 24.96 -8.12 -6.71
N LEU A 56 24.06 -8.44 -7.65
CA LEU A 56 22.74 -9.02 -7.38
C LEU A 56 22.78 -10.41 -6.71
N THR A 57 23.88 -11.15 -6.85
CA THR A 57 23.99 -12.56 -6.42
C THR A 57 24.14 -12.78 -4.92
N LYS A 58 24.37 -11.74 -4.11
CA LYS A 58 24.63 -11.90 -2.67
C LYS A 58 23.38 -12.22 -1.83
N THR A 59 22.19 -11.91 -2.33
CA THR A 59 20.96 -11.82 -1.51
C THR A 59 19.75 -12.58 -2.10
N LEU A 60 19.92 -13.23 -3.25
CA LEU A 60 18.89 -14.03 -3.94
C LEU A 60 18.59 -15.36 -3.21
N ILE A 61 17.37 -15.87 -3.40
CA ILE A 61 16.83 -17.10 -2.80
C ILE A 61 16.45 -18.09 -3.92
N ASP A 62 16.73 -19.39 -3.74
CA ASP A 62 16.43 -20.46 -4.73
C ASP A 62 14.93 -20.53 -5.07
N THR A 63 14.53 -20.01 -6.24
CA THR A 63 13.14 -20.07 -6.71
C THR A 63 12.83 -21.34 -7.50
N LYS A 64 11.61 -21.86 -7.33
CA LYS A 64 11.06 -23.00 -8.09
C LYS A 64 9.66 -22.64 -8.60
N PRO A 65 9.24 -23.09 -9.80
CA PRO A 65 7.90 -22.81 -10.31
C PRO A 65 6.78 -23.28 -9.35
N LEU A 66 5.83 -22.40 -9.07
CA LEU A 66 4.61 -22.70 -8.34
C LEU A 66 3.53 -23.17 -9.32
N THR A 67 3.11 -24.43 -9.16
CA THR A 67 2.02 -25.05 -9.93
C THR A 67 0.81 -25.29 -9.01
N PRO A 68 -0.05 -24.28 -8.80
CA PRO A 68 -1.20 -24.42 -7.90
C PRO A 68 -2.30 -25.27 -8.56
N GLN A 69 -2.96 -26.13 -7.77
CA GLN A 69 -4.20 -26.78 -8.18
C GLN A 69 -5.38 -25.87 -7.81
N PRO A 70 -6.31 -25.55 -8.75
CA PRO A 70 -7.47 -24.72 -8.43
C PRO A 70 -8.39 -25.39 -7.40
N ILE A 71 -8.67 -24.70 -6.30
CA ILE A 71 -9.65 -25.13 -5.30
C ILE A 71 -11.01 -24.55 -5.69
N LYS A 72 -12.02 -25.42 -5.84
CA LYS A 72 -13.41 -25.02 -6.04
C LYS A 72 -14.21 -25.33 -4.77
N ILE A 73 -14.81 -24.31 -4.18
CA ILE A 73 -15.72 -24.42 -3.04
C ILE A 73 -17.10 -23.94 -3.49
N THR A 74 -18.14 -24.73 -3.24
CA THR A 74 -19.54 -24.38 -3.44
C THR A 74 -20.25 -24.29 -2.08
N LEU A 75 -21.48 -23.78 -2.06
CA LEU A 75 -22.30 -23.71 -0.83
C LEU A 75 -22.58 -25.10 -0.21
N LYS A 76 -22.42 -26.20 -0.96
CA LYS A 76 -22.57 -27.57 -0.45
C LYS A 76 -21.33 -28.10 0.25
N ASP A 77 -20.17 -27.49 0.02
CA ASP A 77 -18.87 -27.88 0.58
C ASP A 77 -18.56 -27.12 1.88
N LEU A 78 -19.41 -26.17 2.26
CA LEU A 78 -19.30 -25.41 3.50
C LEU A 78 -19.91 -26.18 4.68
N PRO A 79 -19.26 -26.20 5.85
CA PRO A 79 -19.88 -26.74 7.06
C PRO A 79 -21.06 -25.87 7.51
N GLN A 80 -22.00 -26.47 8.24
CA GLN A 80 -23.09 -25.71 8.87
C GLN A 80 -22.54 -24.68 9.90
N PRO A 81 -23.24 -23.56 10.12
CA PRO A 81 -22.94 -22.66 11.24
C PRO A 81 -22.82 -23.43 12.55
N PHE A 82 -21.78 -23.15 13.33
CA PHE A 82 -21.49 -23.80 14.62
C PHE A 82 -21.20 -25.32 14.57
N ALA A 83 -20.90 -25.91 13.40
CA ALA A 83 -20.54 -27.33 13.28
C ALA A 83 -19.27 -27.75 14.07
N THR A 84 -18.46 -26.79 14.51
CA THR A 84 -17.33 -26.99 15.43
C THR A 84 -17.25 -25.86 16.46
N THR A 85 -16.70 -26.14 17.64
CA THR A 85 -16.33 -25.10 18.61
C THR A 85 -15.15 -24.25 18.11
N SER A 86 -15.01 -23.03 18.65
CA SER A 86 -13.92 -22.12 18.32
C SER A 86 -12.56 -22.71 18.71
N ALA A 87 -11.60 -22.70 17.77
CA ALA A 87 -10.24 -23.15 17.98
C ALA A 87 -9.23 -22.01 17.77
N SER A 88 -8.13 -22.02 18.53
CA SER A 88 -7.00 -21.11 18.36
C SER A 88 -5.74 -21.90 18.02
N ARG A 89 -5.02 -21.48 16.97
CA ARG A 89 -3.76 -22.11 16.53
C ARG A 89 -2.74 -21.03 16.17
N PRO A 90 -1.91 -20.58 17.13
CA PRO A 90 -0.88 -19.59 16.85
C PRO A 90 0.16 -20.13 15.86
N PRO A 91 0.86 -19.25 15.11
CA PRO A 91 1.91 -19.66 14.17
C PRO A 91 3.11 -20.22 14.93
N ASN A 92 3.62 -21.38 14.48
CA ASN A 92 4.93 -21.85 14.87
C ASN A 92 6.00 -21.12 14.06
N VAL A 93 6.92 -20.42 14.74
CA VAL A 93 8.00 -19.66 14.09
C VAL A 93 9.25 -20.51 14.08
N VAL A 94 9.63 -21.00 12.89
CA VAL A 94 10.86 -21.75 12.65
C VAL A 94 11.98 -20.81 12.17
N ALA A 95 13.23 -21.20 12.37
CA ALA A 95 14.37 -20.52 11.77
C ALA A 95 14.37 -20.66 10.23
N VAL A 96 15.02 -19.72 9.54
CA VAL A 96 15.24 -19.82 8.09
C VAL A 96 16.20 -21.00 7.81
N PRO A 97 15.88 -21.91 6.87
CA PRO A 97 16.79 -23.01 6.51
C PRO A 97 18.12 -22.51 5.94
N SER A 98 19.17 -23.33 6.04
CA SER A 98 20.51 -23.01 5.51
C SER A 98 20.57 -22.91 3.98
N ASN A 99 19.72 -23.65 3.26
CA ASN A 99 19.39 -23.35 1.86
C ASN A 99 17.87 -23.12 1.73
N PRO A 100 17.39 -21.86 1.82
CA PRO A 100 15.98 -21.55 1.69
C PRO A 100 15.56 -21.60 0.21
N SER A 101 14.44 -22.26 -0.09
CA SER A 101 13.90 -22.30 -1.45
C SER A 101 12.39 -22.05 -1.45
N LEU A 102 11.93 -21.21 -2.38
CA LEU A 102 10.54 -20.72 -2.45
C LEU A 102 9.86 -21.17 -3.74
N LYS A 103 8.57 -21.49 -3.65
CA LYS A 103 7.73 -21.72 -4.84
C LYS A 103 7.04 -20.43 -5.25
N VAL A 104 7.35 -19.93 -6.45
CA VAL A 104 6.84 -18.66 -7.00
C VAL A 104 6.41 -18.83 -8.46
N PRO A 105 5.57 -17.94 -9.03
CA PRO A 105 5.22 -18.01 -10.45
C PRO A 105 6.46 -17.94 -11.36
N ALA A 106 6.37 -18.48 -12.57
CA ALA A 106 7.49 -18.48 -13.51
C ALA A 106 7.97 -17.04 -13.83
N GLY A 107 9.28 -16.84 -13.91
CA GLY A 107 9.91 -15.53 -14.12
C GLY A 107 10.15 -14.70 -12.86
N PHE A 108 9.62 -15.09 -11.70
CA PHE A 108 9.88 -14.38 -10.44
C PHE A 108 11.25 -14.74 -9.85
N GLN A 109 11.98 -13.71 -9.44
CA GLN A 109 13.14 -13.79 -8.54
C GLN A 109 12.73 -13.31 -7.15
N VAL A 110 13.44 -13.75 -6.10
CA VAL A 110 13.19 -13.32 -4.72
C VAL A 110 14.53 -13.09 -4.02
N ASN A 111 14.63 -12.00 -3.27
CA ASN A 111 15.75 -11.67 -2.41
C ASN A 111 15.26 -11.18 -1.03
N VAL A 112 16.17 -11.07 -0.06
CA VAL A 112 15.87 -10.44 1.24
C VAL A 112 16.04 -8.92 1.14
N PHE A 113 14.94 -8.18 0.97
CA PHE A 113 14.97 -6.70 0.92
C PHE A 113 15.42 -6.07 2.24
N ALA A 114 14.92 -6.57 3.39
CA ALA A 114 15.34 -6.11 4.72
C ALA A 114 15.12 -7.17 5.80
N ASP A 115 16.13 -7.37 6.63
CA ASP A 115 16.16 -8.21 7.83
C ASP A 115 16.23 -7.37 9.13
N GLY A 116 16.18 -8.04 10.29
CA GLY A 116 16.25 -7.38 11.60
C GLY A 116 14.96 -6.64 11.99
N LEU A 117 13.79 -7.25 11.70
CA LEU A 117 12.47 -6.64 11.90
C LEU A 117 11.67 -7.34 13.03
N ASP A 118 11.19 -6.59 14.02
CA ASP A 118 10.43 -7.12 15.16
C ASP A 118 8.92 -7.16 14.87
N ARG A 119 8.45 -8.33 14.44
CA ARG A 119 7.06 -8.59 14.00
C ARG A 119 6.57 -7.55 12.97
N PRO A 120 7.21 -7.48 11.78
CA PRO A 120 6.68 -6.70 10.66
C PRO A 120 5.27 -7.20 10.28
N ARG A 121 4.34 -6.30 9.95
CA ARG A 121 2.95 -6.67 9.61
C ARG A 121 2.40 -6.03 8.35
N TRP A 122 2.52 -4.71 8.21
CA TRP A 122 2.03 -3.97 7.04
C TRP A 122 3.19 -3.31 6.31
N LEU A 123 3.05 -3.21 4.99
CA LEU A 123 3.94 -2.45 4.11
C LEU A 123 3.12 -1.40 3.37
N ALA A 124 3.69 -0.22 3.16
CA ALA A 124 3.14 0.82 2.29
C ALA A 124 4.27 1.50 1.52
N LEU A 125 4.01 1.92 0.28
CA LEU A 125 4.95 2.73 -0.51
C LEU A 125 4.71 4.23 -0.25
N THR A 126 5.77 5.00 -0.14
CA THR A 126 5.70 6.48 -0.23
C THR A 126 5.61 6.92 -1.70
N PRO A 127 5.21 8.16 -1.98
CA PRO A 127 5.28 8.74 -3.33
C PRO A 127 6.70 8.78 -3.92
N THR A 128 7.74 8.63 -3.10
CA THR A 128 9.15 8.55 -3.49
C THR A 128 9.68 7.11 -3.64
N GLY A 129 8.83 6.09 -3.50
CA GLY A 129 9.19 4.68 -3.65
C GLY A 129 9.79 4.03 -2.40
N ASP A 130 9.83 4.73 -1.26
CA ASP A 130 10.29 4.15 0.01
C ASP A 130 9.27 3.15 0.56
N ILE A 131 9.75 2.12 1.26
CA ILE A 131 8.87 1.15 1.94
C ILE A 131 8.75 1.54 3.41
N LEU A 132 7.54 1.87 3.84
CA LEU A 132 7.17 1.99 5.25
C LEU A 132 6.75 0.61 5.78
N VAL A 133 7.37 0.12 6.86
CA VAL A 133 7.02 -1.15 7.53
C VAL A 133 6.54 -0.91 8.96
N THR A 134 5.42 -1.54 9.35
CA THR A 134 4.92 -1.48 10.74
C THR A 134 5.47 -2.64 11.58
N GLU A 135 6.13 -2.32 12.70
CA GLU A 135 6.63 -3.30 13.68
C GLU A 135 5.71 -3.31 14.90
N THR A 136 4.74 -4.22 14.92
CA THR A 136 3.62 -4.13 15.88
C THR A 136 4.00 -4.46 17.32
N ARG A 137 5.17 -5.06 17.57
CA ARG A 137 5.68 -5.30 18.93
C ARG A 137 6.55 -4.15 19.45
N ALA A 138 7.31 -3.51 18.57
CA ALA A 138 8.12 -2.34 18.89
C ALA A 138 7.34 -1.01 18.83
N ASN A 139 6.04 -1.06 18.52
CA ASN A 139 5.13 0.08 18.41
C ASN A 139 5.67 1.23 17.54
N ARG A 140 6.23 0.90 16.38
CA ARG A 140 6.85 1.89 15.48
C ARG A 140 6.61 1.57 14.01
N ILE A 141 6.80 2.58 13.17
CA ILE A 141 6.94 2.46 11.72
C ILE A 141 8.41 2.69 11.41
N ARG A 142 9.01 1.89 10.51
CA ARG A 142 10.32 2.21 9.94
C ARG A 142 10.20 2.54 8.46
N LEU A 143 11.01 3.49 8.01
CA LEU A 143 11.26 3.73 6.59
C LEU A 143 12.47 2.91 6.15
N LEU A 144 12.28 2.16 5.06
CA LEU A 144 13.27 1.39 4.34
C LEU A 144 13.49 2.02 2.96
N ARG A 145 14.75 2.25 2.56
CA ARG A 145 15.12 2.78 1.24
C ARG A 145 16.29 1.99 0.67
N ASP A 146 16.10 1.47 -0.53
CA ASP A 146 17.14 1.11 -1.50
C ASP A 146 17.53 2.40 -2.27
N ARG A 147 18.82 2.67 -2.47
CA ARG A 147 19.33 3.80 -3.28
C ARG A 147 20.03 3.36 -4.57
N ASN A 148 20.40 2.09 -4.70
CA ASN A 148 21.30 1.59 -5.74
C ASN A 148 20.59 0.69 -6.78
N GLY A 149 19.38 0.23 -6.47
CA GLY A 149 18.56 -0.65 -7.31
C GLY A 149 18.92 -2.14 -7.21
N ASP A 150 19.70 -2.56 -6.22
CA ASP A 150 20.07 -3.97 -6.02
C ASP A 150 18.98 -4.80 -5.31
N GLY A 151 17.93 -4.14 -4.82
CA GLY A 151 16.81 -4.75 -4.13
C GLY A 151 17.01 -4.89 -2.63
N VAL A 152 18.01 -4.27 -2.01
CA VAL A 152 18.28 -4.30 -0.57
C VAL A 152 18.22 -2.90 0.04
N ALA A 153 17.65 -2.78 1.25
CA ALA A 153 17.49 -1.49 1.92
C ALA A 153 18.79 -0.96 2.54
N ASP A 154 19.49 -0.07 1.82
CA ASP A 154 20.59 0.79 2.33
C ASP A 154 20.24 1.54 3.62
N VAL A 155 18.99 1.99 3.74
CA VAL A 155 18.50 2.77 4.89
C VAL A 155 17.45 1.97 5.63
N LYS A 156 17.62 1.86 6.95
CA LYS A 156 16.59 1.39 7.87
C LYS A 156 16.49 2.41 9.02
N LYS A 157 15.49 3.29 9.02
CA LYS A 157 15.30 4.31 10.07
C LYS A 157 13.90 4.28 10.68
N THR A 158 13.78 4.71 11.93
CA THR A 158 12.49 5.09 12.56
C THR A 158 12.33 6.59 12.41
#